data_AF-A0A0F8X1T4-F1
#
_entry.id   AF-A0A0F8X1T4-F1
#
_cell.length_a   1.000
_cell.length_b   1.000
_cell.length_c   1.000
_cell.angle_alpha   90.00
_cell.angle_beta   90.00
_cell.angle_gamma   90.00
#
_symmetry.space_group_name_H-M   'P 1'
#
loop_
_entity.id
_entity.type
_entity.pdbx_description
1 polymer ?
#
loop_
_entity_poly.entity_id
_entity_poly.type
_entity_poly.pdbx_seq_one_letter_code
_entity_poly.pdbx_strand_id
1 'polypeptide(L)'
;MPPHWDGRGFGEAFRAGRSDGRDYVVFGQNCWACQRSVRWDDHVFIRTYHTGLKELPARMTFNVADDPHELNDLTESRPELADHGQALIEQWTAEMLATSDYATDPMWTVMREGGPYHCREIAKRYLPHLRSTGRAHHADFLEAHPTGLAEGV
;
A
#
# COMPACT_ATOMS: atom_id res chain seq x y z
N MET A 1 16.68 16.96 -14.39
CA MET A 1 15.43 16.19 -14.37
C MET A 1 14.33 17.04 -14.98
N PRO A 2 13.34 16.45 -15.68
CA PRO A 2 12.16 17.18 -16.11
C PRO A 2 11.46 17.87 -14.92
N PRO A 3 10.84 19.05 -15.11
CA PRO A 3 10.26 19.83 -14.02
C PRO A 3 9.06 19.17 -13.34
N HIS A 4 8.39 18.23 -14.03
CA HIS A 4 7.22 17.50 -13.53
C HIS A 4 7.58 16.21 -12.77
N TRP A 5 8.87 15.90 -12.62
CA TRP A 5 9.28 14.72 -11.86
C TRP A 5 9.53 15.10 -10.41
N ASP A 6 9.00 14.31 -9.49
CA ASP A 6 9.18 14.51 -8.05
C ASP A 6 10.58 14.09 -7.56
N GLY A 7 11.40 13.41 -8.36
CA GLY A 7 12.73 12.98 -7.94
C GLY A 7 13.68 14.13 -7.59
N ARG A 8 14.52 13.93 -6.57
CA ARG A 8 15.62 14.83 -6.21
C ARG A 8 16.95 14.11 -6.41
N GLY A 9 17.91 14.79 -7.03
CA GLY A 9 19.25 14.22 -7.20
C GLY A 9 19.99 14.18 -5.86
N PHE A 10 20.55 13.02 -5.50
CA PHE A 10 21.27 12.81 -4.23
C PHE A 10 22.78 12.56 -4.43
N GLY A 11 23.29 12.78 -5.65
CA GLY A 11 24.66 12.40 -6.01
C GLY A 11 25.76 13.20 -5.30
N GLU A 12 25.50 14.45 -4.92
CA GLU A 12 26.45 15.24 -4.11
C GLU A 12 26.54 14.68 -2.69
N ALA A 13 25.40 14.50 -2.02
CA ALA A 13 25.33 13.94 -0.67
C ALA A 13 25.95 12.55 -0.60
N PHE A 14 25.65 11.69 -1.58
CA PHE A 14 26.23 10.35 -1.69
C PHE A 14 27.77 10.39 -1.77
N ARG A 15 28.34 11.23 -2.66
CA ARG A 15 29.81 11.36 -2.78
C ARG A 15 30.46 11.92 -1.52
N ALA A 16 29.74 12.73 -0.77
CA ALA A 16 30.20 13.30 0.49
C ALA A 16 29.95 12.38 1.71
N GLY A 17 29.40 11.18 1.52
CA GLY A 17 29.06 10.27 2.63
C GLY A 17 27.98 10.81 3.56
N ARG A 18 27.10 11.68 3.08
CA ARG A 18 26.00 12.28 3.85
C ARG A 18 24.65 11.69 3.42
N SER A 19 23.72 11.60 4.38
CA SER A 19 22.31 11.41 4.06
C SER A 19 21.68 12.76 3.77
N ASP A 20 20.95 12.86 2.66
CA ASP A 20 20.21 14.05 2.23
C ASP A 20 18.91 13.60 1.53
N GLY A 21 18.14 12.82 2.29
CA GLY A 21 16.88 12.23 1.86
C GLY A 21 15.68 13.10 2.21
N ARG A 22 14.49 12.57 1.94
CA ARG A 22 13.26 13.12 2.52
C ARG A 22 13.06 12.55 3.91
N ASP A 23 12.33 13.27 4.75
CA ASP A 23 11.89 12.80 6.07
C ASP A 23 11.03 11.53 5.96
N TYR A 24 10.29 11.39 4.85
CA TYR A 24 9.55 10.18 4.52
C TYR A 24 9.51 9.92 3.01
N VAL A 25 9.25 8.67 2.64
CA VAL A 25 9.07 8.23 1.24
C VAL A 25 7.75 7.50 1.10
N VAL A 26 6.92 7.95 0.15
CA VAL A 26 5.68 7.26 -0.23
C VAL A 26 5.94 6.39 -1.46
N PHE A 27 5.45 5.16 -1.42
CA PHE A 27 5.48 4.20 -2.52
C PHE A 27 4.17 3.41 -2.54
N GLY A 28 3.92 2.65 -3.61
CA GLY A 28 2.64 1.95 -3.74
C GLY A 28 2.74 0.66 -4.54
N GLN A 29 1.70 -0.15 -4.40
CA GLN A 29 1.45 -1.34 -5.21
C GLN A 29 0.08 -1.18 -5.85
N ASN A 30 0.02 -1.31 -7.18
CA ASN A 30 -1.25 -1.19 -7.92
C ASN A 30 -1.44 -2.29 -8.99
N CYS A 31 -0.49 -3.23 -9.09
CA CYS A 31 -0.54 -4.34 -10.04
C CYS A 31 -1.22 -5.58 -9.46
N TRP A 32 -0.96 -5.87 -8.17
CA TRP A 32 -1.37 -7.11 -7.48
C TRP A 32 -2.11 -6.88 -6.17
N ALA A 33 -2.28 -5.62 -5.79
CA ALA A 33 -3.07 -5.08 -4.68
C ALA A 33 -3.31 -3.60 -5.01
N CYS A 34 -4.20 -2.93 -4.31
CA CYS A 34 -4.25 -1.46 -4.28
C CYS A 34 -3.78 -1.03 -2.88
N GLN A 35 -2.52 -0.62 -2.78
CA GLN A 35 -1.88 -0.23 -1.53
C GLN A 35 -1.06 1.04 -1.72
N ARG A 36 -1.04 1.85 -0.66
CA ARG A 36 -0.13 2.98 -0.51
C ARG A 36 0.64 2.80 0.78
N SER A 37 1.94 2.98 0.72
CA SER A 37 2.85 2.79 1.83
C SER A 37 3.68 4.04 2.05
N VAL A 38 4.06 4.30 3.29
CA VAL A 38 4.99 5.36 3.66
C VAL A 38 6.04 4.80 4.58
N ARG A 39 7.30 5.15 4.33
CA ARG A 39 8.43 4.89 5.22
C ARG A 39 8.94 6.20 5.80
N TRP A 40 9.11 6.25 7.11
CA TRP A 40 9.75 7.33 7.86
C TRP A 40 10.61 6.70 8.95
N ASP A 41 11.77 7.29 9.26
CA ASP A 41 12.73 6.70 10.18
C ASP A 41 12.92 5.18 9.92
N ASP A 42 12.69 4.37 10.95
CA ASP A 42 12.75 2.91 10.92
C ASP A 42 11.40 2.24 10.69
N HIS A 43 10.32 2.99 10.43
CA HIS A 43 8.97 2.46 10.33
C HIS A 43 8.44 2.49 8.89
N VAL A 44 7.63 1.48 8.56
CA VAL A 44 6.81 1.47 7.36
C VAL A 44 5.35 1.29 7.77
N PHE A 45 4.47 2.11 7.21
CA PHE A 45 3.03 1.95 7.27
C PHE A 45 2.50 1.59 5.89
N ILE A 46 1.55 0.66 5.84
CA ILE A 46 0.90 0.20 4.61
C ILE A 46 -0.61 0.36 4.77
N ARG A 47 -1.21 1.20 3.94
CA ARG A 47 -2.66 1.31 3.79
C ARG A 47 -3.11 0.42 2.63
N THR A 48 -3.96 -0.54 2.94
CA THR A 48 -4.58 -1.43 1.96
C THR A 48 -5.99 -0.95 1.64
N TYR A 49 -6.27 -0.75 0.34
CA TYR A 49 -7.60 -0.44 -0.18
C TYR A 49 -8.21 -1.66 -0.87
N HIS A 50 -7.37 -2.52 -1.44
CA HIS A 50 -7.76 -3.78 -2.05
C HIS A 50 -6.62 -4.81 -1.88
N THR A 51 -6.87 -5.96 -1.27
CA THR A 51 -5.81 -6.93 -0.91
C THR A 51 -5.27 -7.70 -2.11
N GLY A 52 -6.09 -7.83 -3.15
CA GLY A 52 -5.73 -8.54 -4.38
C GLY A 52 -5.60 -10.03 -4.13
N LEU A 53 -6.67 -10.62 -3.58
CA LEU A 53 -6.84 -12.04 -3.24
C LEU A 53 -5.99 -12.53 -2.06
N LYS A 54 -5.41 -11.60 -1.28
CA LYS A 54 -4.61 -11.90 -0.08
C LYS A 54 -5.44 -11.67 1.17
N GLU A 55 -5.04 -12.32 2.24
CA GLU A 55 -5.54 -12.02 3.59
C GLU A 55 -4.61 -10.96 4.19
N LEU A 56 -4.96 -9.69 3.98
CA LEU A 56 -4.22 -8.55 4.51
C LEU A 56 -5.17 -7.63 5.26
N PRO A 57 -4.78 -7.08 6.42
CA PRO A 57 -5.57 -6.07 7.09
C PRO A 57 -5.51 -4.74 6.33
N ALA A 58 -6.45 -3.85 6.66
CA ALA A 58 -6.55 -2.53 6.05
C ALA A 58 -5.35 -1.63 6.37
N ARG A 59 -4.73 -1.85 7.54
CA ARG A 59 -3.62 -1.08 8.08
C ARG A 59 -2.57 -2.07 8.60
N MET A 60 -1.31 -1.87 8.23
CA MET A 60 -0.17 -2.62 8.76
C MET A 60 0.97 -1.65 9.06
N THR A 61 1.72 -1.91 10.13
CA THR A 61 2.81 -1.04 10.57
C THR A 61 3.97 -1.89 11.08
N PHE A 62 5.18 -1.67 10.58
CA PHE A 62 6.35 -2.48 10.96
C PHE A 62 7.54 -1.58 11.27
N ASN A 63 8.39 -1.99 12.22
CA ASN A 63 9.74 -1.44 12.38
C ASN A 63 10.68 -2.27 11.50
N VAL A 64 11.08 -1.73 10.37
CA VAL A 64 11.87 -2.40 9.33
C VAL A 64 13.38 -2.36 9.58
N ALA A 65 13.84 -1.66 10.61
CA ALA A 65 15.23 -1.76 11.07
C ALA A 65 15.43 -3.03 11.91
N ASP A 66 14.49 -3.32 12.81
CA ASP A 66 14.54 -4.50 13.69
C ASP A 66 13.83 -5.73 13.10
N ASP A 67 12.84 -5.51 12.24
CA ASP A 67 12.04 -6.55 11.57
C ASP A 67 12.01 -6.34 10.04
N PRO A 68 13.12 -6.64 9.34
CA PRO A 68 13.22 -6.45 7.89
C PRO A 68 12.32 -7.39 7.07
N HIS A 69 11.67 -8.36 7.72
CA HIS A 69 10.76 -9.30 7.08
C HIS A 69 9.28 -9.02 7.40
N GLU A 70 8.99 -7.94 8.12
CA GLU A 70 7.63 -7.46 8.38
C GLU A 70 6.75 -8.55 9.03
N LEU A 71 7.31 -9.29 9.98
CA LEU A 71 6.64 -10.42 10.64
C LEU A 71 5.80 -10.00 11.85
N ASN A 72 6.08 -8.82 12.43
CA ASN A 72 5.48 -8.33 13.66
C ASN A 72 4.72 -7.02 13.40
N ASP A 73 3.44 -7.13 13.09
CA ASP A 73 2.58 -5.96 12.88
C ASP A 73 2.35 -5.20 14.20
N LEU A 74 2.76 -3.94 14.23
CA LEU A 74 2.66 -3.04 15.37
C LEU A 74 1.32 -2.29 15.41
N THR A 75 0.47 -2.40 14.39
CA THR A 75 -0.73 -1.56 14.22
C THR A 75 -1.64 -1.54 15.45
N GLU A 76 -1.91 -2.68 16.09
CA GLU A 76 -2.76 -2.74 17.28
C GLU A 76 -2.03 -2.34 18.57
N SER A 77 -0.75 -2.70 18.67
CA SER A 77 0.05 -2.46 19.89
C SER A 77 0.58 -1.03 20.00
N ARG A 78 0.73 -0.35 18.86
CA ARG A 78 1.29 1.00 18.70
C ARG A 78 0.44 1.80 17.68
N PRO A 79 -0.85 2.04 17.97
CA PRO A 79 -1.77 2.68 17.02
C PRO A 79 -1.33 4.10 16.63
N GLU A 80 -0.57 4.79 17.48
CA GLU A 80 -0.03 6.11 17.19
C GLU A 80 0.94 6.11 15.99
N LEU A 81 1.67 5.02 15.76
CA LEU A 81 2.54 4.88 14.59
C LEU A 81 1.72 4.68 13.32
N ALA A 82 0.67 3.86 13.39
CA ALA A 82 -0.24 3.65 12.29
C ALA A 82 -0.99 4.95 11.94
N ASP A 83 -1.40 5.73 12.93
CA ASP A 83 -2.09 7.01 12.73
C ASP A 83 -1.16 8.06 12.13
N HIS A 84 0.11 8.08 12.57
CA HIS A 84 1.13 8.95 11.97
C HIS A 84 1.37 8.60 10.49
N GLY A 85 1.57 7.32 10.17
CA GLY A 85 1.74 6.86 8.78
C GLY A 85 0.52 7.18 7.91
N GLN A 86 -0.69 7.04 8.45
CA GLN A 86 -1.92 7.43 7.76
C GLN A 86 -1.94 8.94 7.45
N ALA A 87 -1.60 9.79 8.42
CA ALA A 87 -1.54 11.23 8.24
C ALA A 87 -0.50 11.65 7.17
N LEU A 88 0.68 11.00 7.15
CA LEU A 88 1.70 11.25 6.12
C LEU A 88 1.19 10.89 4.72
N ILE A 89 0.50 9.77 4.56
CA ILE A 89 -0.11 9.36 3.29
C ILE A 89 -1.16 10.38 2.84
N GLU A 90 -2.02 10.84 3.74
CA GLU A 90 -3.06 11.82 3.44
C GLU A 90 -2.46 13.16 3.02
N GLN A 91 -1.48 13.65 3.76
CA GLN A 91 -0.74 14.87 3.44
C GLN A 91 -0.11 14.77 2.05
N TRP A 92 0.68 13.71 1.80
CA TRP A 92 1.32 13.50 0.51
C TRP A 92 0.30 13.41 -0.63
N THR A 93 -0.82 12.71 -0.41
CA THR A 93 -1.88 12.57 -1.43
C THR A 93 -2.50 13.93 -1.77
N ALA A 94 -2.74 14.78 -0.77
CA ALA A 94 -3.25 16.14 -0.99
C ALA A 94 -2.24 17.00 -1.76
N GLU A 95 -0.95 16.91 -1.42
CA GLU A 95 0.12 17.61 -2.13
C GLU A 95 0.22 17.19 -3.60
N MET A 96 0.18 15.88 -3.88
CA MET A 96 0.22 15.35 -5.26
C MET A 96 -1.02 15.72 -6.08
N LEU A 97 -2.21 15.69 -5.48
CA LEU A 97 -3.43 16.10 -6.18
C LEU A 97 -3.46 17.61 -6.46
N ALA A 98 -2.83 18.42 -5.61
CA ALA A 98 -2.74 19.87 -5.82
C ALA A 98 -1.81 20.26 -6.97
N THR A 99 -0.79 19.45 -7.28
CA THR A 99 0.19 19.72 -8.34
C THR A 99 0.01 18.88 -9.61
N SER A 100 -0.82 17.84 -9.55
CA SER A 100 -1.10 16.93 -10.67
C SER A 100 -1.88 17.61 -11.79
N ASP A 101 -1.55 17.28 -13.04
CA ASP A 101 -2.33 17.66 -14.23
C ASP A 101 -3.70 16.95 -14.30
N TYR A 102 -3.91 15.93 -13.46
CA TYR A 102 -5.14 15.14 -13.36
C TYR A 102 -5.81 15.31 -12.00
N ALA A 103 -7.13 15.49 -12.01
CA ALA A 103 -7.95 15.64 -10.80
C ALA A 103 -8.22 14.32 -10.04
N THR A 104 -7.88 13.17 -10.62
CA THR A 104 -8.14 11.84 -10.03
C THR A 104 -6.85 11.09 -9.84
N ASP A 105 -6.62 10.64 -8.61
CA ASP A 105 -5.56 9.69 -8.29
C ASP A 105 -5.78 8.37 -9.06
N PRO A 106 -4.82 7.93 -9.89
CA PRO A 106 -4.96 6.75 -10.74
C PRO A 106 -5.33 5.45 -9.99
N MET A 107 -4.96 5.31 -8.72
CA MET A 107 -5.36 4.15 -7.90
C MET A 107 -6.88 4.06 -7.77
N TRP A 108 -7.57 5.20 -7.64
CA TRP A 108 -9.03 5.21 -7.54
C TRP A 108 -9.73 4.87 -8.86
N THR A 109 -9.10 5.11 -10.00
CA THR A 109 -9.57 4.56 -11.29
C THR A 109 -9.54 3.04 -11.25
N VAL A 110 -8.43 2.43 -10.80
CA VAL A 110 -8.32 0.97 -10.66
C VAL A 110 -9.34 0.40 -9.67
N MET A 111 -9.58 1.08 -8.55
CA MET A 111 -10.64 0.69 -7.60
C MET A 111 -12.02 0.67 -8.26
N ARG A 112 -12.37 1.68 -9.06
CA ARG A 112 -13.65 1.76 -9.78
C ARG A 112 -13.79 0.70 -10.87
N GLU A 113 -12.68 0.23 -11.43
CA GLU A 113 -12.65 -0.87 -12.38
C GLU A 113 -12.80 -2.25 -11.70
N GLY A 114 -12.94 -2.29 -10.36
CA GLY A 114 -13.06 -3.54 -9.60
C GLY A 114 -11.72 -4.10 -9.11
N GLY A 115 -10.72 -3.24 -8.91
CA GLY A 115 -9.45 -3.59 -8.29
C GLY A 115 -8.32 -3.92 -9.29
N PRO A 116 -7.18 -4.40 -8.78
CA PRO A 116 -5.95 -4.58 -9.56
C PRO A 116 -6.15 -5.62 -10.66
N TYR A 117 -5.78 -5.25 -11.89
CA TYR A 117 -6.06 -6.02 -13.11
C TYR A 117 -5.64 -7.50 -13.03
N HIS A 118 -4.42 -7.78 -12.58
CA HIS A 118 -3.89 -9.14 -12.53
C HIS A 118 -4.69 -10.04 -11.58
N CYS A 119 -5.15 -9.49 -10.46
CA CYS A 119 -5.95 -10.23 -9.49
C CYS A 119 -7.35 -10.52 -10.03
N ARG A 120 -8.00 -9.54 -10.69
CA ARG A 120 -9.34 -9.70 -11.27
C ARG A 120 -9.38 -10.83 -12.31
N GLU A 121 -8.36 -10.90 -13.17
CA GLU A 121 -8.29 -11.98 -14.18
C GLU A 121 -8.00 -13.35 -13.56
N ILE A 122 -7.15 -13.40 -12.53
CA ILE A 122 -6.78 -14.65 -11.86
C ILE A 122 -7.89 -15.17 -10.95
N ALA A 123 -8.73 -14.30 -10.37
CA ALA A 123 -9.83 -14.67 -9.47
C ALA A 123 -10.72 -15.78 -10.05
N LYS A 124 -11.05 -15.69 -11.35
CA LYS A 124 -11.86 -16.69 -12.07
C LYS A 124 -11.33 -18.11 -11.99
N ARG A 125 -10.00 -18.29 -11.80
CA ARG A 125 -9.33 -19.59 -11.65
C ARG A 125 -8.93 -19.88 -10.22
N TYR A 126 -8.58 -18.85 -9.45
CA TYR A 126 -8.08 -19.00 -8.09
C TYR A 126 -9.19 -19.36 -7.09
N LEU A 127 -10.39 -18.77 -7.20
CA LEU A 127 -11.49 -19.10 -6.29
C LEU A 127 -11.93 -20.58 -6.42
N PRO A 128 -12.12 -21.16 -7.63
CA PRO A 128 -12.33 -22.59 -7.76
C PRO A 128 -11.18 -23.43 -7.19
N HIS A 129 -9.93 -23.00 -7.36
CA HIS A 129 -8.77 -23.69 -6.81
C HIS A 129 -8.81 -23.72 -5.27
N LEU A 130 -9.11 -22.60 -4.61
CA LEU A 130 -9.32 -22.53 -3.17
C LEU A 130 -10.39 -23.53 -2.71
N ARG A 131 -11.54 -23.57 -3.39
CA ARG A 131 -12.61 -24.53 -3.09
C ARG A 131 -12.14 -25.98 -3.23
N SER A 132 -11.48 -26.33 -4.35
CA SER A 132 -11.02 -27.70 -4.63
C SER A 132 -9.93 -28.21 -3.68
N THR A 133 -9.26 -27.31 -2.97
CA THR A 133 -8.14 -27.64 -2.07
C THR A 133 -8.50 -27.50 -0.59
N GLY A 134 -9.81 -27.50 -0.27
CA GLY A 134 -10.30 -27.44 1.12
C GLY A 134 -10.26 -26.05 1.75
N ARG A 135 -10.01 -25.00 0.96
CA ARG A 135 -9.91 -23.59 1.39
C ARG A 135 -11.12 -22.76 0.95
N ALA A 136 -12.30 -23.38 0.88
CA ALA A 136 -13.52 -22.76 0.36
C ALA A 136 -13.90 -21.48 1.12
N HIS A 137 -13.68 -21.43 2.43
CA HIS A 137 -13.97 -20.25 3.26
C HIS A 137 -13.23 -18.97 2.81
N HIS A 138 -12.00 -19.08 2.30
CA HIS A 138 -11.31 -17.92 1.71
C HIS A 138 -11.96 -17.47 0.40
N ALA A 139 -12.47 -18.40 -0.40
CA ALA A 139 -13.19 -18.05 -1.62
C ALA A 139 -14.53 -17.36 -1.30
N ASP A 140 -15.28 -17.91 -0.33
CA ASP A 140 -16.53 -17.32 0.16
C ASP A 140 -16.28 -15.90 0.70
N PHE A 141 -15.21 -15.71 1.46
CA PHE A 141 -14.82 -14.40 1.98
C PHE A 141 -14.54 -13.40 0.85
N LEU A 142 -13.75 -13.77 -0.16
CA LEU A 142 -13.39 -12.90 -1.28
C LEU A 142 -14.59 -12.57 -2.20
N GLU A 143 -15.57 -13.48 -2.30
CA GLU A 143 -16.83 -13.21 -3.02
C GLU A 143 -17.74 -12.26 -2.24
N ALA A 144 -17.80 -12.40 -0.91
CA ALA A 144 -18.55 -11.51 -0.04
C ALA A 144 -17.88 -10.13 0.14
N HIS A 145 -16.56 -10.05 0.03
CA HIS A 145 -15.76 -8.84 0.20
C HIS A 145 -14.91 -8.60 -1.04
N PRO A 146 -15.42 -7.94 -2.09
CA PRO A 146 -14.71 -7.81 -3.37
C PRO A 146 -13.34 -7.13 -3.27
N THR A 147 -13.12 -6.28 -2.25
CA THR A 147 -11.81 -5.65 -1.98
C THR A 147 -10.86 -6.55 -1.18
N GLY A 148 -11.37 -7.65 -0.62
CA GLY A 148 -10.67 -8.52 0.32
C GLY A 148 -10.51 -7.93 1.73
N LEU A 149 -11.25 -6.87 2.05
CA LEU A 149 -11.29 -6.27 3.39
C LEU A 149 -12.69 -6.48 4.00
N ALA A 150 -12.75 -6.82 5.29
CA ALA A 150 -14.03 -6.88 6.01
C ALA A 150 -14.68 -5.49 6.08
N GLU A 151 -16.00 -5.41 5.97
CA GLU A 151 -16.72 -4.14 6.12
C GLU A 151 -16.52 -3.55 7.53
N GLY A 152 -16.17 -2.26 7.61
CA GLY A 152 -16.09 -1.52 8.88
C GLY A 152 -14.71 -1.33 9.51
N VAL A 153 -13.62 -1.43 8.74
CA VAL A 153 -12.24 -1.09 9.16
C VAL A 153 -11.74 0.21 8.53
#